data_AF-A0A8X6G2X5-F1
#
_entry.id   AF-A0A8X6G2X5-F1
#
_cell.length_a   1.000
_cell.length_b   1.000
_cell.length_c   1.000
_cell.angle_alpha   90.00
_cell.angle_beta   90.00
_cell.angle_gamma   90.00
#
_symmetry.space_group_name_H-M   'P 1'
#
loop_
_entity.id
_entity.type
_entity.pdbx_description
1 polymer ?
#
loop_
_entity_poly.entity_id
_entity_poly.type
_entity_poly.pdbx_seq_one_letter_code
_entity_poly.pdbx_strand_id
1 'polypeptide(L)'
;MTDDYELELSTNGQYKGLHRLKSKLDNFQSIIKELDILQNDYCALPDKVNSKDSLDTLSDLQEEAEETKVSFLVFLSNYESKNETVNNTSKNNHDKLPDLPLPTFSGKFQEFEQFKLQFMNLMGNNPSLNEVQKLCYLKGAPK
;
A
#
# COMPACT_ATOMS: atom_id res chain seq x y z
N MET A 1 27.22 14.63 -32.18
CA MET A 1 26.63 15.94 -32.49
C MET A 1 25.14 15.71 -32.58
N THR A 2 24.57 15.51 -31.40
CA THR A 2 23.14 15.34 -31.14
C THR A 2 22.95 16.01 -29.78
N ASP A 3 21.76 16.54 -29.51
CA ASP A 3 21.26 16.89 -28.16
C ASP A 3 20.92 18.36 -27.87
N ASP A 4 20.61 19.19 -28.88
CA ASP A 4 19.97 20.50 -28.63
C ASP A 4 18.45 20.52 -28.94
N TYR A 5 17.96 19.66 -29.84
CA TYR A 5 16.54 19.68 -30.27
C TYR A 5 15.57 18.88 -29.38
N GLU A 6 16.05 17.91 -28.59
CA GLU A 6 15.17 17.16 -27.65
C GLU A 6 14.88 17.93 -26.36
N LEU A 7 15.68 18.96 -26.04
CA LEU A 7 15.48 19.76 -24.83
C LEU A 7 14.28 20.72 -24.92
N GLU A 8 13.95 21.23 -26.12
CA GLU A 8 12.87 22.23 -26.29
C GLU A 8 11.45 21.65 -26.29
N LEU A 9 11.26 20.38 -26.67
CA LEU A 9 9.94 19.73 -26.63
C LEU A 9 9.55 19.30 -25.21
N SER A 10 10.54 18.99 -24.37
CA SER A 10 10.35 18.61 -22.96
C SER A 10 9.87 19.80 -22.11
N THR A 11 10.40 21.01 -22.37
CA THR A 11 10.07 22.22 -21.60
C THR A 11 8.63 22.68 -21.84
N ASN A 12 8.12 22.63 -23.07
CA ASN A 12 6.79 23.15 -23.42
C ASN A 12 5.63 22.34 -22.79
N GLY A 13 5.80 21.02 -22.69
CA GLY A 13 4.88 20.14 -21.95
C GLY A 13 4.92 20.39 -20.43
N GLN A 14 6.10 20.68 -19.88
CA GLN A 14 6.26 21.04 -18.47
C GLN A 14 5.63 22.39 -18.13
N TYR A 15 5.76 23.42 -18.97
CA TYR A 15 5.12 24.74 -18.75
C TYR A 15 3.58 24.65 -18.76
N LYS A 16 3.00 23.82 -19.63
CA LYS A 16 1.56 23.57 -19.66
C LYS A 16 1.08 22.84 -18.39
N GLY A 17 1.85 21.88 -17.91
CA GLY A 17 1.60 21.20 -16.63
C GLY A 17 1.66 22.17 -15.45
N LEU A 18 2.67 23.05 -15.44
CA LEU A 18 2.87 24.07 -14.41
C LEU A 18 1.73 25.09 -14.38
N HIS A 19 1.29 25.57 -15.55
CA HIS A 19 0.14 26.47 -15.65
C HIS A 19 -1.13 25.82 -15.11
N ARG A 20 -1.38 24.55 -15.47
CA ARG A 20 -2.53 23.78 -14.97
C ARG A 20 -2.46 23.56 -13.46
N LEU A 21 -1.28 23.28 -12.91
CA LEU A 21 -1.05 23.16 -11.48
C LEU A 21 -1.31 24.47 -10.75
N LYS A 22 -0.87 25.60 -11.34
CA LYS A 22 -1.10 26.93 -10.78
C LYS A 22 -2.59 27.30 -10.75
N SER A 23 -3.31 27.07 -11.85
CA SER A 23 -4.78 27.28 -11.86
C SER A 23 -5.50 26.39 -10.84
N LYS A 24 -5.05 25.15 -10.63
CA LYS A 24 -5.59 24.29 -9.58
C LYS A 24 -5.32 24.84 -8.18
N LEU A 25 -4.11 25.35 -7.94
CA LEU A 25 -3.73 25.97 -6.67
C LEU A 25 -4.60 27.19 -6.37
N ASP A 26 -4.83 28.05 -7.37
CA ASP A 26 -5.68 29.23 -7.22
C ASP A 26 -7.13 28.83 -6.87
N ASN A 27 -7.65 27.78 -7.50
CA ASN A 27 -8.97 27.23 -7.16
C ASN A 27 -9.02 26.70 -5.73
N PHE A 28 -8.01 25.96 -5.28
CA PHE A 28 -7.91 25.49 -3.89
C PHE A 28 -7.90 26.66 -2.90
N GLN A 29 -7.16 27.72 -3.20
CA GLN A 29 -7.14 28.93 -2.37
C GLN A 29 -8.51 29.62 -2.31
N SER A 30 -9.27 29.62 -3.41
CA SER A 30 -10.66 30.13 -3.43
C SER A 30 -11.57 29.29 -2.53
N ILE A 31 -11.49 27.96 -2.62
CA ILE A 31 -12.29 27.04 -1.80
C ILE A 31 -11.98 27.24 -0.31
N ILE A 32 -10.71 27.40 0.06
CA ILE A 32 -10.32 27.64 1.45
C ILE A 32 -10.95 28.94 1.98
N LYS A 33 -10.95 30.02 1.18
CA LYS A 33 -11.59 31.29 1.57
C LYS A 33 -13.10 31.15 1.75
N GLU A 34 -13.76 30.41 0.88
CA GLU A 34 -15.20 30.14 1.00
C GLU A 34 -15.52 29.31 2.24
N LEU A 35 -14.66 28.36 2.60
CA LEU A 35 -14.78 27.58 3.84
C LEU A 35 -14.60 28.45 5.09
N ASP A 36 -13.64 29.38 5.10
CA ASP A 36 -13.45 30.33 6.21
C ASP A 36 -14.70 31.21 6.41
N ILE A 37 -15.30 31.68 5.32
CA ILE A 37 -16.54 32.46 5.36
C ILE A 37 -17.69 31.62 5.92
N LEU A 38 -17.88 30.40 5.38
CA LEU A 38 -18.93 29.50 5.81
C LEU A 38 -18.79 29.11 7.30
N GLN A 39 -17.55 28.92 7.76
CA GLN A 39 -17.26 28.64 9.17
C GLN A 39 -17.64 29.84 10.06
N ASN A 40 -17.29 31.06 9.64
CA ASN A 40 -17.70 32.27 10.36
C ASN A 40 -19.22 32.42 10.40
N ASP A 41 -19.90 32.17 9.27
CA ASP A 41 -21.36 32.23 9.19
C ASP A 41 -22.01 31.17 10.10
N TYR A 42 -21.49 29.94 10.11
CA TYR A 42 -21.95 28.86 10.98
C TYR A 42 -21.78 29.20 12.47
N CYS A 43 -20.63 29.76 12.86
CA CYS A 43 -20.38 30.21 14.23
C CYS A 43 -21.25 31.41 14.64
N ALA A 44 -21.73 32.20 13.69
CA ALA A 44 -22.64 33.32 13.92
C ALA A 44 -24.12 32.90 14.02
N LEU A 45 -24.45 31.64 13.71
CA LEU A 45 -25.81 31.14 13.87
C LEU A 45 -26.17 31.04 15.37
N PRO A 46 -27.33 31.55 15.79
CA PRO A 46 -27.80 31.36 17.16
C PRO A 46 -28.01 29.86 17.42
N ASP A 47 -27.25 29.34 18.40
CA ASP A 47 -27.19 27.92 18.77
C ASP A 47 -28.53 27.21 18.69
N LYS A 48 -28.62 26.19 17.83
CA LYS A 48 -29.55 25.06 18.01
C LYS A 48 -29.26 23.86 17.12
N VAL A 49 -28.18 23.12 17.38
CA VAL A 49 -28.15 21.66 17.17
C VAL A 49 -27.34 21.01 18.29
N ASN A 50 -27.96 20.06 18.99
CA ASN A 50 -27.39 19.24 20.05
C ASN A 50 -26.25 18.36 19.48
N SER A 51 -25.01 18.87 19.48
CA SER A 51 -23.79 18.21 18.96
C SER A 51 -23.05 17.41 20.04
N LYS A 52 -23.78 16.79 20.99
CA LYS A 52 -23.15 15.97 22.02
C LYS A 52 -22.93 14.54 21.53
N ASP A 53 -23.92 13.99 20.83
CA ASP A 53 -23.87 12.62 20.28
C ASP A 53 -22.76 12.45 19.21
N SER A 54 -22.51 13.49 18.41
CA SER A 54 -21.42 13.53 17.42
C SER A 54 -20.03 13.64 18.05
N LEU A 55 -19.93 14.28 19.22
CA LEU A 55 -18.66 14.42 19.95
C LEU A 55 -18.27 13.11 20.64
N ASP A 56 -19.26 12.41 21.19
CA ASP A 56 -19.05 11.12 21.84
C ASP A 56 -18.65 10.04 20.81
N THR A 57 -19.32 9.99 19.65
CA THR A 57 -18.92 9.09 18.54
C THR A 57 -17.53 9.38 17.97
N LEU A 58 -17.09 10.65 17.94
CA LEU A 58 -15.73 11.00 17.54
C LEU A 58 -14.70 10.50 18.56
N SER A 59 -15.02 10.59 19.85
CA SER A 59 -14.17 10.12 20.94
C SER A 59 -13.96 8.61 20.87
N ASP A 60 -15.04 7.84 20.66
CA ASP A 60 -14.99 6.38 20.57
C ASP A 60 -14.12 5.92 19.38
N LEU A 61 -14.28 6.55 18.21
CA LEU A 61 -13.47 6.24 17.02
C LEU A 61 -11.97 6.54 17.22
N GLN A 62 -11.66 7.57 18.00
CA GLN A 62 -10.27 7.93 18.30
C GLN A 62 -9.61 6.89 19.22
N GLU A 63 -10.35 6.35 20.19
CA GLU A 63 -9.88 5.27 21.07
C GLU A 63 -9.57 3.99 20.29
N GLU A 64 -10.50 3.55 19.42
CA GLU A 64 -10.31 2.36 18.57
C GLU A 64 -9.08 2.47 17.64
N ALA A 65 -8.81 3.68 17.13
CA ALA A 65 -7.65 3.93 16.27
C ALA A 65 -6.32 3.77 17.02
N GLU A 66 -6.25 4.23 18.28
CA GLU A 66 -5.04 4.06 19.11
C GLU A 66 -4.85 2.59 19.53
N GLU A 67 -5.93 1.86 19.86
CA GLU A 67 -5.85 0.42 20.12
C GLU A 67 -5.30 -0.36 18.92
N THR A 68 -5.81 -0.05 17.73
CA THR A 68 -5.38 -0.67 16.47
C THR A 68 -3.89 -0.42 16.21
N LYS A 69 -3.43 0.82 16.42
CA LYS A 69 -2.03 1.20 16.27
C LYS A 69 -1.12 0.45 17.25
N VAL A 70 -1.52 0.32 18.51
CA VAL A 70 -0.77 -0.47 19.51
C VAL A 70 -0.64 -1.93 19.07
N SER A 71 -1.73 -2.54 18.59
CA SER A 71 -1.73 -3.91 18.07
C SER A 71 -0.73 -4.10 16.92
N PHE A 72 -0.70 -3.16 15.97
CA PHE A 72 0.28 -3.20 14.87
C PHE A 72 1.73 -3.07 15.35
N LEU A 73 2.01 -2.17 16.30
CA LEU A 73 3.36 -2.00 16.85
C LEU A 73 3.85 -3.27 17.56
N VAL A 74 2.98 -3.93 18.34
CA VAL A 74 3.29 -5.21 18.98
C VAL A 74 3.57 -6.28 17.93
N PHE A 75 2.74 -6.35 16.89
CA PHE A 75 2.93 -7.31 15.80
C PHE A 75 4.29 -7.12 15.09
N LEU A 76 4.66 -5.87 14.77
CA LEU A 76 5.92 -5.55 14.10
C LEU A 76 7.13 -5.88 14.98
N SER A 77 7.09 -5.55 16.26
CA SER A 77 8.17 -5.88 17.22
C SER A 77 8.40 -7.40 17.33
N ASN A 78 7.32 -8.18 17.33
CA ASN A 78 7.38 -9.64 17.33
C ASN A 78 7.91 -10.22 16.00
N TYR A 79 7.75 -9.49 14.89
CA TYR A 79 8.27 -9.89 13.59
C TYR A 79 9.78 -9.61 13.48
N GLU A 80 10.23 -8.42 13.89
CA GLU A 80 11.65 -8.04 13.88
C GLU A 80 12.50 -8.94 14.79
N SER A 81 11.99 -9.30 15.98
CA SER A 81 12.67 -10.20 16.91
C SER A 81 12.88 -11.63 16.37
N LYS A 82 12.07 -12.07 15.39
CA LYS A 82 12.21 -13.40 14.75
C LYS A 82 13.25 -13.43 13.64
N ASN A 83 13.62 -12.28 13.07
CA ASN A 83 14.57 -12.21 11.96
C ASN A 83 16.05 -12.17 12.43
N GLU A 84 16.33 -11.84 13.69
CA GLU A 84 17.70 -11.88 14.23
C GLU A 84 18.23 -13.31 14.45
N THR A 85 17.37 -14.33 14.51
CA THR A 85 17.79 -15.73 14.70
C THR A 85 18.01 -16.52 13.40
N VAL A 86 17.70 -15.94 12.23
CA VAL A 86 17.76 -16.65 10.92
C VAL A 86 19.04 -16.36 10.12
N ASN A 87 19.85 -15.37 10.53
CA ASN A 87 21.00 -14.92 9.74
C ASN A 87 22.27 -15.79 9.84
N ASN A 88 22.23 -16.92 10.56
CA ASN A 88 23.40 -17.77 10.78
C ASN A 88 23.22 -19.21 10.29
N THR A 89 22.62 -19.44 9.12
CA THR A 89 22.84 -20.69 8.34
C THR A 89 22.16 -20.63 6.97
N SER A 90 22.89 -20.18 5.95
CA SER A 90 22.78 -20.85 4.66
C SER A 90 24.02 -20.60 3.82
N LYS A 91 24.92 -21.57 3.88
CA LYS A 91 25.98 -21.76 2.89
C LYS A 91 25.33 -21.83 1.52
N ASN A 92 25.77 -20.97 0.63
CA ASN A 92 25.46 -20.97 -0.80
C ASN A 92 25.61 -22.39 -1.37
N ASN A 93 24.48 -23.06 -1.56
CA ASN A 93 24.35 -24.13 -2.54
C ASN A 93 23.39 -23.59 -3.61
N HIS A 94 23.95 -22.80 -4.52
CA HIS A 94 23.48 -22.88 -5.90
C HIS A 94 23.59 -24.34 -6.28
N ASP A 95 22.48 -25.01 -6.59
CA ASP A 95 22.40 -26.10 -7.57
C ASP A 95 20.95 -26.59 -7.67
N LYS A 96 20.19 -25.91 -8.55
CA LYS A 96 18.88 -26.28 -9.13
C LYS A 96 17.70 -26.43 -8.15
N LEU A 97 16.65 -25.66 -8.42
CA LEU A 97 15.34 -25.86 -7.81
C LEU A 97 14.80 -27.27 -8.17
N PRO A 98 14.26 -28.03 -7.20
CA PRO A 98 13.56 -29.27 -7.48
C PRO A 98 12.50 -29.10 -8.57
N ASP A 99 12.39 -30.07 -9.48
CA ASP A 99 11.33 -30.05 -10.48
C ASP A 99 10.01 -30.44 -9.79
N LEU A 100 9.21 -29.43 -9.45
CA LEU A 100 7.91 -29.60 -8.79
C LEU A 100 6.81 -29.27 -9.81
N PRO A 101 5.72 -30.06 -9.86
CA PRO A 101 4.60 -29.79 -10.74
C PRO A 101 3.86 -28.54 -10.23
N LEU A 102 4.27 -27.37 -10.70
CA LEU A 102 3.64 -26.12 -10.32
C LEU A 102 2.19 -26.11 -10.83
N PRO A 103 1.23 -25.69 -9.98
CA PRO A 103 -0.13 -25.48 -10.45
C PRO A 103 -0.13 -24.40 -11.52
N THR A 104 -0.93 -24.61 -12.56
CA THR A 104 -1.14 -23.62 -13.62
C THR A 104 -2.22 -22.64 -13.20
N PHE A 105 -2.06 -21.38 -13.57
CA PHE A 105 -3.05 -20.34 -13.34
C PHE A 105 -3.29 -19.64 -14.66
N SER A 106 -4.52 -19.65 -15.18
CA SER A 106 -4.82 -18.99 -16.46
C SER A 106 -5.17 -17.51 -16.32
N GLY A 107 -5.05 -16.94 -15.11
CA GLY A 107 -5.47 -15.58 -14.79
C GLY A 107 -6.97 -15.42 -14.49
N LYS A 108 -7.78 -16.48 -14.62
CA LYS A 108 -9.21 -16.43 -14.31
C LYS A 108 -9.45 -16.42 -12.81
N PHE A 109 -10.29 -15.49 -12.35
CA PHE A 109 -10.63 -15.34 -10.94
C PHE A 109 -11.24 -16.61 -10.33
N GLN A 110 -12.08 -17.33 -11.08
CA GLN A 110 -12.71 -18.59 -10.64
C GLN A 110 -11.70 -19.68 -10.29
N GLU A 111 -10.50 -19.64 -10.89
CA GLU A 111 -9.43 -20.62 -10.67
C GLU A 111 -8.50 -20.20 -9.51
N PHE A 112 -8.64 -18.96 -9.00
CA PHE A 112 -7.69 -18.38 -8.04
C PHE A 112 -7.66 -19.13 -6.70
N GLU A 113 -8.82 -19.45 -6.11
CA GLU A 113 -8.88 -20.17 -4.83
C GLU A 113 -8.32 -21.59 -4.96
N GLN A 114 -8.60 -22.27 -6.07
CA GLN A 114 -8.07 -23.60 -6.34
C GLN A 114 -6.55 -23.57 -6.56
N PHE A 115 -6.05 -22.61 -7.34
CA PHE A 115 -4.61 -22.38 -7.54
C PHE A 115 -3.91 -22.09 -6.20
N LYS A 116 -4.46 -21.18 -5.40
CA LYS A 116 -3.90 -20.80 -4.09
C LYS A 116 -3.82 -22.00 -3.15
N LEU A 117 -4.87 -22.82 -3.08
CA LEU A 117 -4.87 -24.03 -2.25
C LEU A 117 -3.82 -25.04 -2.73
N GLN A 118 -3.73 -25.29 -4.03
CA GLN A 118 -2.73 -26.20 -4.61
C GLN A 118 -1.30 -25.70 -4.38
N PHE A 119 -1.06 -24.41 -4.58
CA PHE A 119 0.23 -23.78 -4.36
C PHE A 119 0.64 -23.84 -2.89
N MET A 120 -0.27 -23.53 -1.96
CA MET A 120 0.01 -23.61 -0.52
C MET A 120 0.25 -25.05 -0.06
N ASN A 121 -0.44 -26.04 -0.61
CA ASN A 121 -0.18 -27.45 -0.28
C ASN A 121 1.19 -27.92 -0.77
N LEU A 122 1.64 -27.45 -1.95
CA LEU A 122 2.94 -27.76 -2.52
C LEU A 122 4.10 -27.09 -1.75
N MET A 123 3.90 -25.84 -1.32
CA MET A 123 4.94 -24.97 -0.77
C MET A 123 4.96 -24.90 0.76
N GLY A 124 3.80 -25.04 1.39
CA GLY A 124 3.62 -24.98 2.84
C GLY A 124 4.11 -26.24 3.55
N ASN A 125 3.95 -27.40 2.92
CA ASN A 125 4.29 -28.70 3.52
C ASN A 125 5.68 -29.23 3.16
N ASN A 126 6.49 -28.48 2.41
CA ASN A 126 7.80 -28.93 1.98
C ASN A 126 8.91 -28.31 2.85
N PRO A 127 9.39 -29.00 3.91
CA PRO A 127 10.44 -28.48 4.79
C PRO A 127 11.80 -28.38 4.10
N SER A 128 11.95 -28.95 2.90
CA SER A 128 13.19 -28.88 2.12
C SER A 128 13.38 -27.55 1.36
N LEU A 129 12.33 -26.72 1.28
CA LEU A 129 12.37 -25.43 0.60
C LEU A 129 12.49 -24.28 1.59
N ASN A 130 13.52 -23.45 1.45
CA ASN A 130 13.66 -22.20 2.20
C ASN A 130 12.78 -21.09 1.62
N GLU A 131 12.57 -19.99 2.36
CA GLU A 131 11.69 -18.89 1.94
C GLU A 131 12.10 -18.26 0.59
N VAL A 132 13.39 -18.16 0.31
CA VAL A 132 13.92 -17.62 -0.95
C VAL A 132 13.55 -18.52 -2.13
N GLN A 133 13.69 -19.84 -1.96
CA GLN A 133 13.27 -20.83 -2.97
C GLN A 133 11.76 -20.79 -3.17
N LYS A 134 10.98 -20.61 -2.09
CA LYS A 134 9.52 -20.48 -2.20
C LYS A 134 9.11 -19.26 -3.02
N LEU A 135 9.80 -18.14 -2.84
CA LEU A 135 9.60 -16.93 -3.62
C LEU A 135 9.97 -17.13 -5.11
N CYS A 136 11.03 -17.89 -5.40
CA CYS A 136 11.41 -18.21 -6.78
C CYS A 136 10.32 -19.00 -7.52
N TYR A 137 9.67 -19.98 -6.88
CA TYR A 137 8.54 -20.70 -7.48
C TYR A 137 7.32 -19.81 -7.72
N LEU A 138 7.05 -18.86 -6.82
CA LEU A 138 5.95 -17.92 -7.01
C LEU A 138 6.18 -17.02 -8.23
N LYS A 139 7.43 -16.57 -8.43
CA LYS A 139 7.82 -15.75 -9.59
C LYS A 139 7.81 -16.55 -10.90
N GLY A 140 8.13 -17.84 -10.85
CA GLY A 140 8.18 -18.74 -12.01
C GLY A 140 6.85 -19.41 -12.35
N ALA A 141 5.84 -19.30 -11.48
CA ALA A 141 4.50 -19.83 -11.76
C ALA A 141 3.97 -19.21 -13.07
N PRO A 142 3.52 -20.04 -14.03
CA PRO A 142 3.03 -19.54 -15.31
C PRO A 142 1.82 -18.62 -15.10
N LYS A 143 1.78 -17.55 -15.91
CA LYS A 143 0.66 -16.61 -16.02
C LYS A 143 -0.44 -17.13 -16.93
#